data_AF-A0A8X6IY86-F1
#
_entry.id   AF-A0A8X6IY86-F1
#
_cell.length_a   1.000
_cell.length_b   1.000
_cell.length_c   1.000
_cell.angle_alpha   90.00
_cell.angle_beta   90.00
_cell.angle_gamma   90.00
#
_symmetry.space_group_name_H-M   'P 1'
#
loop_
_entity.id
_entity.type
_entity.pdbx_description
1 polymer ?
#
loop_
_entity_poly.entity_id
_entity_poly.type
_entity_poly.pdbx_seq_one_letter_code
_entity_poly.pdbx_strand_id
1 'polypeptide(L)'
;MDTQTLLTIHKHVITRDKRIRVTNNNLQWNLHISKVEEKDKGYYMCQINTEPMVSQLGYLDVMVPPAIIESSTSSDTVVEERSKVSLRCEASGYPEPIITWRREDGKDINLGSYGGRKYSG
;
A
#
# COMPACT_ATOMS: atom_id res chain seq x y z
N MET A 1 -4.93 18.34 -11.65
CA MET A 1 -4.39 19.70 -11.52
C MET A 1 -4.23 19.97 -10.03
N ASP A 2 -3.13 19.52 -9.43
CA ASP A 2 -2.62 20.06 -8.18
C ASP A 2 -1.15 19.67 -8.11
N THR A 3 -0.31 20.51 -8.73
CA THR A 3 1.13 20.43 -8.56
C THR A 3 1.42 20.97 -7.17
N GLN A 4 1.43 20.09 -6.15
CA GLN A 4 1.95 20.49 -4.84
C GLN A 4 3.45 20.75 -4.99
N THR A 5 3.78 21.99 -5.33
CA THR A 5 5.16 22.44 -5.41
C THR A 5 5.66 22.65 -3.99
N LEU A 6 6.31 21.63 -3.45
CA LEU A 6 7.08 21.76 -2.23
C LEU A 6 8.31 22.63 -2.54
N LEU A 7 8.31 23.87 -2.09
CA LEU A 7 9.48 24.75 -2.17
C LEU A 7 10.16 24.76 -0.81
N THR A 8 11.42 24.35 -0.77
CA THR A 8 12.23 24.39 0.45
C THR A 8 13.41 25.32 0.23
N ILE A 9 13.61 26.27 1.13
CA ILE A 9 14.74 27.20 1.10
C ILE A 9 15.42 27.10 2.47
N HIS A 10 16.63 26.55 2.50
CA HIS A 10 17.30 26.17 3.74
C HIS A 10 16.36 25.30 4.61
N LYS A 11 16.06 25.73 5.83
CA LYS A 11 15.20 25.02 6.79
C LYS A 11 13.71 25.41 6.69
N HIS A 12 13.36 26.31 5.77
CA HIS A 12 11.97 26.74 5.60
C HIS A 12 11.28 25.89 4.54
N VAL A 13 10.20 25.23 4.96
CA VAL A 13 9.31 24.48 4.08
C VAL A 13 8.13 25.37 3.74
N ILE A 14 7.99 25.75 2.48
CA ILE A 14 6.87 26.54 1.96
C ILE A 14 5.86 25.53 1.41
N THR A 15 5.03 25.00 2.31
CA THR A 15 3.95 24.06 1.99
C THR A 15 2.74 24.31 2.85
N ARG A 16 1.54 23.98 2.34
CA ARG A 16 0.30 23.95 3.13
C ARG A 16 0.16 22.66 3.94
N ASP A 17 0.94 21.64 3.61
CA ASP A 17 0.88 20.34 4.26
C ASP A 17 1.74 20.32 5.53
N LYS A 18 1.07 20.35 6.69
CA LYS A 18 1.69 20.32 8.02
C LYS A 18 2.41 18.99 8.32
N ARG A 19 2.16 17.94 7.54
CA ARG A 19 2.81 16.62 7.68
C ARG A 19 4.25 16.63 7.15
N ILE A 20 4.59 17.63 6.33
CA ILE A 20 5.89 17.69 5.65
C ILE A 20 6.88 18.52 6.45
N ARG A 21 8.07 17.96 6.67
CA ARG A 21 9.19 18.60 7.37
C ARG A 21 10.48 18.32 6.64
N VAL A 22 11.38 19.30 6.62
CA VAL A 22 12.75 19.11 6.14
C VAL A 22 13.71 19.24 7.32
N THR A 23 14.60 18.27 7.46
CA THR A 23 15.68 18.30 8.46
C THR A 23 17.03 18.37 7.74
N ASN A 24 18.02 18.92 8.43
CA ASN A 24 19.39 18.97 7.95
C ASN A 24 20.31 18.38 9.02
N ASN A 25 21.13 17.41 8.62
CA ASN A 25 22.19 16.83 9.42
C ASN A 25 23.52 17.10 8.69
N ASN A 26 24.11 18.26 8.96
CA ASN A 26 25.34 18.75 8.31
C ASN A 26 25.23 18.79 6.77
N LEU A 27 25.71 17.74 6.10
CA LEU A 27 25.78 17.63 4.64
C LEU A 27 24.54 16.95 4.02
N GLN A 28 23.60 16.46 4.82
CA GLN A 28 22.42 15.75 4.33
C GLN A 28 21.12 16.52 4.63
N TRP A 29 20.27 16.64 3.61
CA TRP A 29 18.91 17.17 3.71
C TRP A 29 17.93 16.01 3.59
N ASN A 30 17.00 15.90 4.55
CA ASN A 30 16.01 14.83 4.58
C ASN A 30 14.60 15.42 4.53
N LEU A 31 13.79 14.90 3.61
CA LEU A 31 12.35 15.14 3.57
C LEU A 31 11.64 14.10 4.43
N HIS A 32 10.82 14.55 5.37
CA HIS A 32 9.98 13.71 6.21
C HIS A 32 8.51 14.03 5.94
N ILE A 33 7.71 13.00 5.70
CA ILE A 33 6.26 13.09 5.54
C ILE A 33 5.65 12.17 6.60
N SER A 34 4.97 12.75 7.60
CA SER A 34 4.28 11.96 8.63
C SER A 34 2.90 11.52 8.17
N LYS A 35 2.41 10.35 8.58
CA LYS A 35 1.07 9.86 8.20
C LYS A 35 0.88 9.89 6.68
N VAL A 36 1.76 9.18 5.97
CA VAL A 36 1.76 9.10 4.51
C VAL A 36 0.41 8.55 4.04
N GLU A 37 -0.12 9.16 2.98
CA GLU A 37 -1.38 8.80 2.32
C GLU A 37 -1.09 8.47 0.85
N GLU A 38 -2.00 7.75 0.17
CA GLU A 38 -1.82 7.40 -1.24
C GLU A 38 -1.59 8.61 -2.15
N LYS A 39 -2.18 9.76 -1.82
CA LYS A 39 -1.99 11.02 -2.55
C LYS A 39 -0.56 11.56 -2.53
N ASP A 40 0.27 11.08 -1.61
CA ASP A 40 1.67 11.48 -1.49
C ASP A 40 2.58 10.73 -2.48
N LYS A 41 2.05 9.67 -3.14
CA LYS A 41 2.75 8.90 -4.17
C LYS A 41 3.17 9.80 -5.33
N GLY A 42 4.41 9.68 -5.77
CA GLY A 42 4.90 10.40 -6.94
C GLY A 42 6.37 10.75 -6.89
N TYR A 43 6.79 11.59 -7.84
CA TYR A 43 8.16 12.05 -7.94
C TYR A 43 8.45 13.21 -7.00
N TYR A 44 9.57 13.12 -6.29
CA TYR A 44 10.15 14.17 -5.48
C TYR A 44 11.53 14.52 -6.04
N MET A 45 11.86 15.81 -6.07
CA MET A 45 13.14 16.28 -6.58
C MET A 45 13.95 16.95 -5.47
N CYS A 46 15.21 16.54 -5.34
CA CYS A 46 16.21 17.26 -4.59
C CYS A 46 17.03 18.10 -5.58
N GLN A 47 17.18 19.40 -5.34
CA GLN A 47 17.89 20.31 -6.22
C GLN A 47 18.82 21.19 -5.41
N ILE A 48 20.06 21.35 -5.90
CA ILE A 48 21.08 22.20 -5.31
C ILE A 48 21.35 23.36 -6.26
N ASN A 49 21.40 24.57 -5.72
CA ASN A 49 21.65 25.79 -6.47
C ASN A 49 23.16 25.97 -6.77
N THR A 50 23.70 25.12 -7.63
CA THR A 50 25.07 25.18 -8.18
C THR A 50 25.05 25.69 -9.62
N GLU A 51 26.22 26.04 -10.16
CA GLU A 51 26.41 26.32 -11.59
C GLU A 51 27.39 25.29 -12.17
N PRO A 52 26.93 24.34 -13.01
CA PRO A 52 25.55 24.09 -13.42
C PRO A 52 24.69 23.51 -12.29
N MET A 53 23.38 23.63 -12.44
CA MET A 53 22.43 23.14 -11.45
C MET A 53 22.46 21.61 -11.35
N VAL A 54 22.54 21.10 -10.12
CA VAL A 54 22.53 19.66 -9.85
C VAL A 54 21.20 19.26 -9.22
N SER A 55 20.55 18.23 -9.75
CA SER A 55 19.31 17.69 -9.20
C SER A 55 19.26 16.16 -9.27
N GLN A 56 18.41 15.57 -8.41
CA GLN A 56 18.14 14.14 -8.38
C GLN A 56 16.65 13.91 -8.11
N LEU A 57 16.06 12.96 -8.85
CA LEU A 57 14.68 12.53 -8.69
C LEU A 57 14.60 11.23 -7.89
N GLY A 58 13.60 11.14 -7.01
CA GLY A 58 13.20 9.91 -6.34
C GLY A 58 11.69 9.69 -6.49
N TYR A 59 11.26 8.44 -6.63
CA TYR A 59 9.84 8.09 -6.65
C TYR A 59 9.43 7.56 -5.28
N LEU A 60 8.49 8.23 -4.63
CA LEU A 60 7.85 7.74 -3.42
C LEU A 60 6.69 6.84 -3.82
N ASP A 61 6.82 5.56 -3.53
CA ASP A 61 5.72 4.62 -3.62
C ASP A 61 5.08 4.42 -2.24
N VAL A 62 3.76 4.35 -2.21
CA VAL A 62 2.98 4.25 -0.97
C VAL A 62 2.27 2.91 -0.97
N MET A 63 2.60 2.08 0.03
CA MET A 63 2.03 0.77 0.23
C MET A 63 0.80 0.85 1.13
N VAL A 64 -0.25 0.12 0.76
CA VAL A 64 -1.52 0.05 1.46
C VAL A 64 -1.69 -1.37 1.99
N PRO A 65 -1.82 -1.56 3.32
CA PRO A 65 -2.00 -2.88 3.91
C PRO A 65 -3.21 -3.63 3.32
N PRO A 66 -3.13 -4.96 3.20
CA PRO A 66 -4.28 -5.77 2.80
C PRO A 66 -5.47 -5.61 3.74
N ALA A 67 -6.66 -5.43 3.18
CA ALA A 67 -7.93 -5.40 3.91
C ALA A 67 -8.97 -6.26 3.20
N ILE A 68 -9.69 -7.10 3.94
CA ILE A 68 -10.76 -7.94 3.38
C ILE A 68 -11.93 -7.04 2.98
N ILE A 69 -12.42 -7.23 1.76
CA ILE A 69 -13.62 -6.56 1.26
C ILE A 69 -14.82 -7.39 1.68
N GLU A 70 -15.41 -7.03 2.81
CA GLU A 70 -16.53 -7.75 3.43
C GLU A 70 -17.74 -7.91 2.50
N SER A 71 -18.01 -6.93 1.63
CA SER A 71 -19.16 -6.95 0.71
C SER A 71 -19.06 -7.99 -0.40
N SER A 72 -17.85 -8.48 -0.72
CA SER A 72 -17.61 -9.47 -1.79
C SER A 72 -16.96 -10.76 -1.30
N THR A 73 -16.70 -10.86 0.01
CA THR A 73 -16.21 -12.05 0.69
C THR A 73 -17.39 -12.86 1.24
N SER A 74 -17.29 -14.19 1.18
CA SER A 74 -18.29 -15.09 1.74
C SER A 74 -18.35 -14.98 3.27
N SER A 75 -19.56 -14.90 3.81
CA SER A 75 -19.84 -14.99 5.25
C SER A 75 -20.13 -16.45 5.67
N ASP A 76 -20.52 -16.63 6.92
CA ASP A 76 -20.96 -17.92 7.48
C ASP A 76 -21.99 -18.59 6.55
N THR A 77 -21.60 -19.76 6.05
CA THR A 77 -22.36 -20.51 5.05
C THR A 77 -22.66 -21.91 5.57
N VAL A 78 -23.94 -22.29 5.55
CA VAL A 78 -24.42 -23.64 5.90
C VAL A 78 -24.84 -24.35 4.62
N VAL A 79 -24.36 -25.58 4.43
CA VAL A 79 -24.69 -26.41 3.26
C VAL A 79 -25.09 -27.82 3.71
N GLU A 80 -25.98 -28.45 2.95
CA GLU A 80 -26.36 -29.84 3.18
C GLU A 80 -25.18 -30.79 2.95
N GLU A 81 -25.19 -31.95 3.61
CA GLU A 81 -24.16 -32.97 3.42
C GLU A 81 -24.07 -33.35 1.94
N ARG A 82 -22.83 -33.51 1.43
CA ARG A 82 -22.52 -33.85 0.02
C ARG A 82 -22.87 -32.78 -1.01
N SER A 83 -23.37 -31.62 -0.58
CA SER A 83 -23.52 -30.46 -1.46
C SER A 83 -22.19 -29.77 -1.73
N LYS A 84 -22.11 -29.04 -2.84
CA LYS A 84 -20.94 -28.24 -3.21
C LYS A 84 -21.05 -26.84 -2.62
N VAL A 85 -19.93 -26.31 -2.13
CA VAL A 85 -19.81 -24.94 -1.64
C VAL A 85 -18.62 -24.25 -2.30
N SER A 86 -18.76 -22.96 -2.58
CA SER A 86 -17.67 -22.10 -3.05
C SER A 86 -17.56 -20.92 -2.10
N LEU A 87 -16.41 -20.80 -1.44
CA LEU A 87 -16.09 -19.65 -0.59
C LEU A 87 -15.24 -18.66 -1.40
N ARG A 88 -15.67 -17.40 -1.43
CA ARG A 88 -14.96 -16.30 -2.08
C ARG A 88 -14.32 -15.42 -1.02
N CYS A 89 -13.11 -14.97 -1.29
CA CYS A 89 -12.43 -13.94 -0.50
C CYS A 89 -11.91 -12.91 -1.50
N GLU A 90 -12.12 -11.64 -1.19
CA GLU A 90 -11.57 -10.53 -1.95
C GLU A 90 -10.92 -9.56 -0.97
N ALA A 91 -9.73 -9.08 -1.32
CA ALA A 91 -8.99 -8.16 -0.47
C ALA A 91 -8.49 -6.98 -1.32
N SER A 92 -8.56 -5.79 -0.75
CA SER A 92 -7.91 -4.59 -1.28
C SER A 92 -6.52 -4.44 -0.66
N GLY A 93 -5.64 -3.71 -1.33
CA GLY A 93 -4.29 -3.44 -0.86
C GLY A 93 -3.37 -3.05 -2.02
N TYR A 94 -2.21 -2.47 -1.68
CA TYR A 94 -1.17 -2.19 -2.65
C TYR A 94 0.22 -2.48 -2.06
N PRO A 95 1.05 -3.33 -2.69
CA PRO A 95 0.75 -4.12 -3.89
C PRO A 95 -0.45 -5.07 -3.73
N GLU A 96 -0.97 -5.58 -4.84
CA GLU A 96 -2.14 -6.46 -4.84
C GLU A 96 -1.94 -7.65 -3.89
N PRO A 97 -2.87 -7.88 -2.93
CA PRO A 97 -2.68 -8.83 -1.87
C PRO A 97 -2.78 -10.28 -2.37
N ILE A 98 -1.92 -11.15 -1.85
CA ILE A 98 -1.99 -12.59 -2.14
C ILE A 98 -2.96 -13.27 -1.17
N ILE A 99 -4.00 -13.90 -1.71
CA ILE A 99 -5.01 -14.59 -0.92
C ILE A 99 -4.59 -16.04 -0.65
N THR A 100 -4.64 -16.44 0.63
CA THR A 100 -4.36 -17.82 1.05
C THR A 100 -5.46 -18.37 1.95
N TRP A 101 -5.80 -19.64 1.75
CA TRP A 101 -6.87 -20.32 2.49
C TRP A 101 -6.30 -21.30 3.51
N ARG A 102 -6.75 -21.18 4.76
CA ARG A 102 -6.42 -22.09 5.87
C ARG A 102 -7.66 -22.40 6.69
N ARG A 103 -7.66 -23.56 7.34
CA ARG A 103 -8.64 -23.83 8.41
C ARG A 103 -8.22 -23.09 9.68
N GLU A 104 -9.21 -22.68 10.46
CA GLU A 104 -8.97 -22.06 11.75
C GLU A 104 -8.30 -23.04 12.73
N ASP A 105 -8.72 -24.31 12.70
CA ASP A 105 -8.15 -25.41 13.49
C ASP A 105 -6.73 -25.84 13.06
N GLY A 106 -6.15 -25.18 12.05
CA GLY A 106 -4.80 -25.45 11.55
C GLY A 106 -4.66 -26.75 10.75
N LYS A 107 -5.74 -27.51 10.54
CA LYS A 107 -5.71 -28.73 9.73
C LYS A 107 -5.71 -28.40 8.24
N ASP A 108 -5.39 -29.40 7.42
CA ASP A 108 -5.47 -29.28 5.98
C ASP A 108 -6.91 -29.11 5.48
N ILE A 109 -7.07 -28.21 4.52
CA ILE A 109 -8.30 -28.13 3.72
C ILE A 109 -8.30 -29.32 2.77
N ASN A 110 -8.98 -30.39 3.16
CA ASN A 110 -9.18 -31.57 2.33
C ASN A 110 -10.13 -31.22 1.17
N LEU A 111 -9.55 -30.89 0.02
CA LEU A 111 -10.25 -30.82 -1.26
C LEU A 111 -10.58 -32.26 -1.66
N GLY A 112 -11.70 -32.79 -1.18
CA GLY A 112 -12.04 -34.21 -1.31
C GLY A 112 -11.96 -34.74 -2.75
N SER A 113 -12.05 -36.07 -2.90
CA SER A 113 -11.95 -36.79 -4.19
C SER A 113 -12.95 -36.36 -5.27
N TYR A 114 -13.90 -35.47 -4.95
CA TYR A 114 -14.91 -34.87 -5.82
C TYR A 114 -14.48 -33.55 -6.50
N GLY A 115 -13.20 -33.16 -6.41
CA GLY A 115 -12.62 -32.12 -7.28
C GLY A 115 -12.62 -30.69 -6.71
N GLY A 116 -12.35 -30.52 -5.42
CA GLY A 116 -12.13 -29.19 -4.84
C GLY A 116 -10.90 -28.49 -5.43
N ARG A 117 -10.99 -27.18 -5.67
CA ARG A 117 -9.87 -26.36 -6.17
C ARG A 117 -9.69 -25.15 -5.26
N LYS A 118 -8.43 -24.86 -4.89
CA LYS A 118 -8.06 -23.57 -4.29
C LYS A 118 -7.70 -22.62 -5.41
N TYR A 119 -8.32 -21.45 -5.38
CA TYR A 119 -7.91 -20.34 -6.21
C TYR A 119 -7.26 -19.31 -5.31
N SER A 120 -6.03 -18.95 -5.64
CA SER A 120 -5.43 -17.72 -5.16
C SER A 120 -5.85 -16.64 -6.16
N GLY A 121 -6.61 -15.65 -5.70
CA GLY A 121 -6.79 -14.41 -6.43
C GLY A 121 -5.47 -13.66 -6.49
#